data_AF-A0A2V3HH90-F1
#
_entry.id   AF-A0A2V3HH90-F1
#
_cell.length_a   1.000
_cell.length_b   1.000
_cell.length_c   1.000
_cell.angle_alpha   90.00
_cell.angle_beta   90.00
_cell.angle_gamma   90.00
#
_symmetry.space_group_name_H-M   'P 1'
#
loop_
_entity.id
_entity.type
_entity.pdbx_description
1 polymer ?
#
loop_
_entity_poly.entity_id
_entity_poly.type
_entity_poly.pdbx_seq_one_letter_code
_entity_poly.pdbx_strand_id
1 'polypeptide(L)'
;HLQPDFLSLVYVQLFGYVVFAGNNEVARIIFLAAILLGAEVALMLTRNPLPWRHLHNLYRGRSTNYRVPHAHYVHPDTIREVFLDRVRIEHGYSREEFDMLPGARLEELLGDEILVRFIVNRDAKLRQEQVLDAIRRWTK
;
A
#
# COMPACT_ATOMS: atom_id res chain seq x y z
N HIS A 1 25.72 -42.82 -41.15
CA HIS A 1 24.43 -42.24 -40.73
C HIS A 1 24.56 -41.82 -39.27
N LEU A 2 24.64 -40.52 -39.00
CA LEU A 2 24.55 -40.00 -37.63
C LEU A 2 23.09 -40.17 -37.20
N GLN A 3 22.87 -41.05 -36.23
CA GLN A 3 21.56 -41.21 -35.62
C GLN A 3 21.28 -39.93 -34.83
N PRO A 4 20.19 -39.18 -35.11
CA PRO A 4 19.96 -37.92 -34.43
C PRO A 4 19.68 -38.19 -32.94
N ASP A 5 20.50 -37.60 -32.09
CA ASP A 5 20.29 -37.62 -30.64
C ASP A 5 18.95 -36.95 -30.32
N PHE A 6 18.29 -37.38 -29.23
CA PHE A 6 16.99 -36.84 -28.81
C PHE A 6 16.99 -35.31 -28.72
N LEU A 7 18.07 -34.72 -28.18
CA LEU A 7 18.23 -33.26 -28.10
C LEU A 7 18.30 -32.59 -29.49
N SER A 8 18.93 -33.25 -30.46
CA SER A 8 18.98 -32.77 -31.84
C SER A 8 17.60 -32.79 -32.49
N LEU A 9 16.80 -33.84 -32.23
CA LEU A 9 15.44 -33.94 -32.74
C LEU A 9 14.56 -32.82 -32.18
N VAL A 10 14.62 -32.61 -30.86
CA VAL A 10 13.89 -31.54 -30.17
C VAL A 10 14.30 -30.16 -30.69
N TYR A 11 15.61 -29.92 -30.87
CA TYR A 11 16.14 -28.67 -31.40
C TYR A 11 15.62 -28.37 -32.81
N VAL A 12 15.74 -29.34 -33.73
CA VAL A 12 15.29 -29.18 -35.12
C VAL A 12 13.79 -28.91 -35.18
N GLN A 13 13.00 -29.61 -34.36
CA GLN A 13 11.55 -29.43 -34.32
C GLN A 13 11.16 -28.04 -33.79
N LEU A 14 11.78 -27.57 -32.69
CA LEU A 14 11.53 -26.23 -32.14
C LEU A 14 11.94 -25.14 -33.13
N PHE A 15 13.09 -25.28 -33.77
CA PHE A 15 13.55 -24.34 -34.78
C PHE A 15 12.58 -24.29 -35.99
N GLY A 16 12.11 -25.46 -36.44
CA GLY A 16 11.10 -25.56 -37.49
C GLY A 16 9.82 -24.81 -37.15
N TYR A 17 9.33 -24.90 -35.90
CA TYR A 17 8.16 -24.15 -35.45
C TYR A 17 8.40 -22.63 -35.43
N VAL A 18 9.58 -22.17 -35.02
CA VAL A 18 9.92 -20.74 -35.02
C VAL A 18 9.93 -20.18 -36.45
N VAL A 19 10.58 -20.90 -37.38
CA VAL A 19 10.60 -20.50 -38.80
C VAL A 19 9.20 -20.52 -39.40
N PHE A 20 8.40 -21.53 -39.09
CA PHE A 20 7.01 -21.62 -39.53
C PHE A 20 6.15 -20.46 -39.01
N ALA A 21 6.29 -20.10 -37.74
CA ALA A 21 5.62 -18.93 -37.16
C ALA A 21 6.09 -17.61 -37.79
N GLY A 22 7.34 -17.52 -38.25
CA GLY A 22 7.83 -16.35 -38.99
C GLY A 22 7.13 -16.15 -40.34
N ASN A 23 6.84 -17.24 -41.05
CA ASN A 23 6.28 -17.23 -42.40
C ASN A 23 4.74 -17.28 -42.47
N ASN A 24 4.07 -17.69 -41.41
CA ASN A 24 2.61 -17.81 -41.38
C ASN A 24 1.99 -16.87 -40.33
N GLU A 25 1.06 -16.03 -40.77
CA GLU A 25 0.42 -15.02 -39.93
C GLU A 25 -0.36 -15.62 -38.75
N VAL A 26 -1.16 -16.67 -39.00
CA VAL A 26 -1.95 -17.34 -37.96
C VAL A 26 -1.03 -18.00 -36.94
N ALA A 27 0.01 -18.69 -37.41
CA ALA A 27 0.99 -19.33 -36.54
C ALA A 27 1.74 -18.31 -35.67
N ARG A 28 2.08 -17.14 -36.23
CA ARG A 28 2.69 -16.02 -35.49
C ARG A 28 1.80 -15.53 -34.36
N ILE A 29 0.50 -15.35 -34.63
CA ILE A 29 -0.48 -14.89 -33.63
C ILE A 29 -0.61 -15.92 -32.51
N ILE A 30 -0.76 -17.21 -32.86
CA ILE A 30 -0.86 -18.30 -31.87
C ILE A 30 0.41 -18.37 -31.02
N PHE A 31 1.59 -18.24 -31.64
CA PHE A 31 2.87 -18.26 -30.95
C PHE A 31 2.99 -17.10 -29.95
N LEU A 32 2.63 -15.88 -30.36
CA LEU A 32 2.62 -14.72 -29.47
C LEU A 32 1.60 -14.87 -28.33
N ALA A 33 0.40 -15.37 -28.63
CA ALA A 33 -0.62 -15.62 -27.62
C ALA A 33 -0.15 -16.66 -26.59
N ALA A 34 0.53 -17.73 -27.02
CA ALA A 34 1.09 -18.74 -26.12
C ALA A 34 2.18 -18.15 -25.20
N ILE A 35 3.05 -17.28 -25.72
CA ILE A 35 4.06 -16.57 -24.91
C ILE A 35 3.36 -15.66 -23.89
N LEU A 36 2.35 -14.90 -24.32
CA LEU A 36 1.65 -13.95 -23.46
C LEU A 36 0.91 -14.67 -22.33
N LEU A 37 0.16 -15.74 -22.64
CA LEU A 37 -0.49 -16.59 -21.64
C LEU A 37 0.53 -17.25 -20.70
N GLY A 38 1.66 -17.72 -21.23
CA GLY A 38 2.74 -18.26 -20.41
C GLY A 38 3.31 -17.22 -19.45
N ALA A 39 3.48 -15.98 -19.90
CA ALA A 39 3.90 -14.86 -19.06
C ALA A 39 2.85 -14.54 -17.98
N GLU A 40 1.56 -14.53 -18.29
CA GLU A 40 0.49 -14.34 -17.31
C GLU A 40 0.52 -15.42 -16.22
N VAL A 41 0.65 -16.70 -16.61
CA VAL A 41 0.78 -17.81 -15.67
C VAL A 41 2.04 -17.67 -14.82
N ALA A 42 3.18 -17.30 -15.42
CA ALA A 42 4.41 -17.04 -14.69
C ALA A 42 4.23 -15.91 -13.66
N LEU A 43 3.56 -14.82 -14.03
CA LEU A 43 3.24 -13.72 -13.12
C LEU A 43 2.31 -14.17 -11.98
N MET A 44 1.37 -15.08 -12.24
CA MET A 44 0.50 -15.64 -11.20
C MET A 44 1.26 -16.55 -10.21
N LEU A 45 2.26 -17.30 -10.69
CA LEU A 45 3.07 -18.19 -9.86
C LEU A 45 4.15 -17.43 -9.07
N THR A 46 4.64 -16.30 -9.60
CA THR A 46 5.72 -15.54 -8.98
C THR A 46 5.18 -14.65 -7.86
N ARG A 47 5.27 -15.11 -6.61
CA ARG A 47 5.02 -14.26 -5.43
C ARG A 47 6.12 -13.19 -5.33
N ASN A 48 5.77 -11.94 -5.66
CA ASN A 48 6.56 -10.70 -5.50
C ASN A 48 8.05 -10.91 -5.16
N PRO A 49 8.95 -10.98 -6.16
CA PRO A 49 10.37 -11.14 -5.90
C PRO A 49 10.91 -9.93 -5.11
N LEU A 50 11.64 -10.21 -4.02
CA LEU A 50 12.17 -9.24 -3.05
C LEU A 50 12.79 -7.96 -3.68
N PRO A 51 13.61 -8.03 -4.75
CA PRO A 51 14.26 -6.83 -5.27
C PRO A 51 13.32 -5.90 -6.06
N TRP A 52 12.19 -6.38 -6.57
CA TRP A 52 11.32 -5.64 -7.52
C TRP A 52 9.97 -5.23 -6.91
N ARG A 53 9.75 -5.59 -5.64
CA ARG A 53 8.52 -5.31 -4.86
C ARG A 53 8.13 -3.82 -4.83
N HIS A 54 9.06 -2.92 -5.09
CA HIS A 54 8.85 -1.47 -5.09
C HIS A 54 8.39 -0.91 -6.45
N LEU A 55 8.71 -1.57 -7.56
CA LEU A 55 8.30 -1.16 -8.90
C LEU A 55 6.97 -1.79 -9.31
N HIS A 56 6.77 -3.07 -8.99
CA HIS A 56 5.57 -3.82 -9.36
C HIS A 56 5.09 -4.68 -8.19
N ASN A 57 4.05 -4.21 -7.49
CA ASN A 57 3.42 -4.96 -6.41
C ASN A 57 2.11 -5.59 -6.89
N LEU A 58 2.23 -6.67 -7.66
CA LEU A 58 1.11 -7.35 -8.34
C LEU A 58 0.09 -7.95 -7.35
N TYR A 59 0.51 -8.27 -6.13
CA TYR A 59 -0.37 -8.76 -5.07
C TYR A 59 -1.09 -7.66 -4.28
N ARG A 60 -0.59 -6.40 -4.31
CA ARG A 60 -1.24 -5.28 -3.59
C ARG A 60 -2.66 -5.05 -4.10
N GLY A 61 -2.89 -5.14 -5.42
CA GLY A 61 -4.23 -4.92 -6.00
C GLY A 61 -5.29 -5.98 -5.62
N ARG A 62 -4.89 -7.20 -5.26
CA ARG A 62 -5.83 -8.30 -4.92
C ARG A 62 -6.07 -8.42 -3.40
N SER A 63 -5.10 -8.02 -2.56
CA SER A 63 -5.23 -8.04 -1.10
C SER A 63 -5.63 -6.69 -0.51
N THR A 64 -5.58 -5.61 -1.28
CA THR A 64 -6.27 -4.39 -0.88
C THR A 64 -7.75 -4.62 -1.16
N ASN A 65 -8.47 -5.06 -0.11
CA ASN A 65 -9.59 -4.22 0.27
C ASN A 65 -9.06 -2.80 0.14
N TYR A 66 -9.62 -2.02 -0.78
CA TYR A 66 -9.41 -0.58 -0.81
C TYR A 66 -10.07 -0.06 0.48
N ARG A 67 -9.50 -0.40 1.65
CA ARG A 67 -9.62 0.37 2.87
C ARG A 67 -8.91 1.64 2.49
N VAL A 68 -9.67 2.54 1.88
CA VAL A 68 -9.25 3.91 1.63
C VAL A 68 -8.62 4.33 2.96
N PRO A 69 -7.30 4.58 3.02
CA PRO A 69 -6.69 4.99 4.28
C PRO A 69 -7.46 6.21 4.82
N HIS A 70 -7.89 7.07 3.90
CA HIS A 70 -8.71 8.26 4.12
C HIS A 70 -10.12 8.02 4.68
N ALA A 71 -10.72 6.83 4.62
CA ALA A 71 -12.05 6.62 5.20
C ALA A 71 -11.99 6.37 6.71
N HIS A 72 -10.84 5.90 7.24
CA HIS A 72 -10.67 5.66 8.68
C HIS A 72 -9.99 6.84 9.41
N TYR A 73 -9.37 7.77 8.68
CA TYR A 73 -8.83 9.01 9.24
C TYR A 73 -9.87 10.13 9.43
N VAL A 74 -11.12 9.94 8.98
CA VAL A 74 -12.19 10.93 9.19
C VAL A 74 -12.90 10.73 10.52
N HIS A 75 -12.75 9.56 11.17
CA HIS A 75 -13.39 9.33 12.45
C HIS A 75 -12.80 10.25 13.53
N PRO A 76 -13.62 10.98 14.31
CA PRO A 76 -13.14 11.88 15.35
C PRO A 76 -12.18 11.21 16.35
N ASP A 77 -12.40 9.93 16.67
CA ASP A 77 -11.52 9.17 17.57
C ASP A 77 -10.12 8.94 16.97
N THR A 78 -10.03 8.57 15.69
CA THR A 78 -8.73 8.37 15.03
C THR A 78 -7.95 9.69 14.94
N ILE A 79 -8.63 10.79 14.64
CA ILE A 79 -8.02 12.13 14.60
C ILE A 79 -7.48 12.49 15.99
N ARG A 80 -8.22 12.17 17.04
CA ARG A 80 -7.82 12.41 18.44
C ARG A 80 -6.58 11.61 18.83
N GLU A 81 -6.55 10.33 18.54
CA GLU A 81 -5.42 9.45 18.86
C GLU A 81 -4.14 9.92 18.17
N VAL A 82 -4.21 10.18 16.87
CA VAL A 82 -3.06 10.67 16.09
C VAL A 82 -2.60 12.04 16.59
N PHE A 83 -3.54 12.92 16.94
CA PHE A 83 -3.21 14.24 17.45
C PHE A 83 -2.54 14.17 18.84
N LEU A 84 -3.05 13.36 19.78
CA LEU A 84 -2.42 13.16 21.09
C LEU A 84 -1.03 12.54 20.97
N ASP A 85 -0.84 11.59 20.05
CA ASP A 85 0.47 11.00 19.79
C ASP A 85 1.46 12.05 19.28
N ARG A 86 1.00 12.98 18.42
CA ARG A 86 1.80 14.11 17.97
C ARG A 86 2.18 15.05 19.11
N VAL A 87 1.24 15.41 19.98
CA VAL A 87 1.50 16.25 21.17
C VAL A 87 2.55 15.59 22.07
N ARG A 88 2.43 14.29 22.30
CA ARG A 88 3.39 13.49 23.06
C ARG A 88 4.80 13.57 22.47
N ILE A 89 4.93 13.34 21.16
CA ILE A 89 6.22 13.35 20.45
C ILE A 89 6.86 14.74 20.46
N GLU A 90 6.08 15.79 20.18
CA GLU A 90 6.58 17.17 20.11
C GLU A 90 7.16 17.64 21.44
N HIS A 91 6.54 17.22 22.56
CA HIS A 91 7.01 17.54 23.90
C HIS A 91 7.98 16.50 24.49
N GLY A 92 8.35 15.47 23.72
CA GLY A 92 9.35 14.47 24.11
C GLY A 92 8.93 13.51 25.22
N TYR A 93 7.63 13.34 25.46
CA TYR A 93 7.13 12.42 26.48
C TYR A 93 7.18 10.96 26.01
N SER A 94 7.54 10.05 26.90
CA SER A 94 7.28 8.61 26.70
C SER A 94 5.78 8.32 26.77
N ARG A 95 5.37 7.12 26.36
CA ARG A 95 3.94 6.76 26.33
C ARG A 95 3.36 6.70 27.73
N GLU A 96 4.12 6.10 28.63
CA GLU A 96 3.79 5.90 30.04
C GLU A 96 3.70 7.24 30.78
N GLU A 97 4.64 8.15 30.54
CA GLU A 97 4.62 9.50 31.12
C GLU A 97 3.41 10.31 30.64
N PHE A 98 3.08 10.19 29.35
CA PHE A 98 1.96 10.92 28.76
C PHE A 98 0.61 10.43 29.29
N ASP A 99 0.45 9.11 29.46
CA ASP A 99 -0.78 8.52 30.00
C ASP A 99 -1.00 8.87 31.49
N MET A 100 0.06 9.20 32.22
CA MET A 100 0.01 9.65 33.62
C MET A 100 -0.17 11.17 33.78
N LEU A 101 -0.22 11.93 32.68
CA LEU A 101 -0.35 13.40 32.75
C LEU A 101 -1.70 13.81 33.38
N PRO A 102 -1.69 14.73 34.36
CA PRO A 102 -2.91 15.35 34.85
C PRO A 102 -3.62 16.11 33.73
N GLY A 103 -4.96 16.07 33.70
CA GLY A 103 -5.77 16.78 32.70
C GLY A 103 -5.43 18.27 32.59
N ALA A 104 -5.19 18.95 33.72
CA ALA A 104 -4.78 20.36 33.75
C ALA A 104 -3.47 20.64 32.99
N ARG A 105 -2.53 19.68 32.99
CA ARG A 105 -1.27 19.82 32.24
C ARG A 105 -1.47 19.57 30.76
N LEU A 106 -2.36 18.65 30.40
CA LEU A 106 -2.74 18.44 29.01
C LEU A 106 -3.42 19.68 28.42
N GLU A 107 -4.26 20.36 29.20
CA GLU A 107 -4.87 21.64 28.81
C GLU A 107 -3.83 22.73 28.54
N GLU A 108 -2.80 22.82 29.38
CA GLU A 108 -1.67 23.74 29.19
C GLU A 108 -0.86 23.44 27.92
N LEU A 109 -0.61 22.15 27.61
CA LEU A 109 0.12 21.73 26.41
C LEU A 109 -0.66 22.04 25.12
N LEU A 110 -1.99 21.95 25.16
CA LEU A 110 -2.84 22.22 24.02
C LEU A 110 -3.02 23.72 23.76
N GLY A 111 -3.19 24.53 24.81
CA GLY A 111 -3.27 25.99 24.71
C GLY A 111 -4.47 26.56 23.93
N ASP A 112 -5.34 25.71 23.37
CA ASP A 112 -6.57 26.06 22.63
C ASP A 112 -7.78 25.36 23.25
N GLU A 113 -8.80 26.15 23.62
CA GLU A 113 -10.05 25.67 24.20
C GLU A 113 -10.80 24.68 23.27
N ILE A 114 -10.69 24.86 21.94
CA ILE A 114 -11.32 23.98 20.95
C ILE A 114 -10.68 22.59 20.98
N LEU A 115 -9.35 22.53 21.07
CA LEU A 115 -8.61 21.28 21.15
C LEU A 115 -8.86 20.57 22.48
N VAL A 116 -8.89 21.31 23.59
CA VAL A 116 -9.24 20.77 24.91
C VAL A 116 -10.64 20.15 24.88
N ARG A 117 -11.64 20.87 24.37
CA ARG A 117 -13.01 20.34 24.23
C ARG A 117 -13.06 19.11 23.33
N PHE A 118 -12.28 19.08 22.25
CA PHE A 118 -12.18 17.94 21.35
C PHE A 118 -11.59 16.69 22.03
N ILE A 119 -10.55 16.85 22.88
CA ILE A 119 -9.93 15.75 23.61
C ILE A 119 -10.79 15.27 24.78
N VAL A 120 -11.31 16.18 25.60
CA VAL A 120 -12.00 15.86 26.86
C VAL A 120 -13.44 15.41 26.61
N ASN A 121 -14.17 16.03 25.67
CA ASN A 121 -15.58 15.75 25.43
C ASN A 121 -15.77 14.93 24.15
N ARG A 122 -16.01 13.62 24.29
CA ARG A 122 -16.25 12.70 23.15
C ARG A 122 -17.54 12.99 22.39
N ASP A 123 -18.56 13.53 23.06
CA ASP A 123 -19.90 13.75 22.50
C ASP A 123 -20.12 15.19 22.00
N ALA A 124 -19.12 16.07 22.17
CA ALA A 124 -19.20 17.43 21.66
C ALA A 124 -19.24 17.40 20.12
N LYS A 125 -20.40 17.76 19.55
CA LYS A 125 -20.59 17.96 18.11
C LYS A 125 -19.81 19.19 17.62
N LEU A 126 -18.49 19.07 17.58
CA LEU A 126 -17.62 20.07 16.95
C LEU A 126 -17.62 19.84 15.44
N ARG A 127 -17.66 20.94 14.67
CA ARG A 127 -17.51 20.84 13.22
C ARG A 127 -16.07 20.40 12.92
N GLN A 128 -15.93 19.34 12.12
CA GLN A 128 -14.63 18.76 11.78
C GLN A 128 -13.65 19.80 11.21
N GLU A 129 -14.14 20.73 10.38
CA GLU A 129 -13.34 21.82 9.80
C GLU A 129 -12.69 22.70 10.88
N GLN A 130 -13.43 23.05 11.94
CA GLN A 130 -12.91 23.88 13.03
C GLN A 130 -11.82 23.17 13.83
N VAL A 131 -11.96 21.85 14.03
CA VAL A 131 -10.95 21.03 14.71
C VAL A 131 -9.69 20.93 13.85
N LEU A 132 -9.84 20.67 12.55
CA LEU A 132 -8.70 20.59 11.63
C LEU A 132 -7.94 21.92 11.52
N ASP A 133 -8.65 23.05 11.50
CA ASP A 133 -8.04 24.38 11.51
C ASP A 133 -7.35 24.70 12.84
N ALA A 134 -7.90 24.26 13.97
CA ALA A 134 -7.24 24.36 15.27
C ALA A 134 -5.94 23.51 15.31
N ILE A 135 -5.99 22.25 14.84
CA ILE A 135 -4.81 21.36 14.76
C ILE A 135 -3.73 21.96 13.85
N ARG A 136 -4.11 22.54 12.70
CA ARG A 136 -3.17 23.21 11.80
C ARG A 136 -2.48 24.40 12.47
N ARG A 137 -3.23 25.21 13.22
CA ARG A 137 -2.71 26.39 13.95
C ARG A 137 -1.88 26.04 15.18
N TRP A 138 -2.10 24.87 15.78
CA TRP A 138 -1.35 24.40 16.95
C TRP A 138 0.12 24.11 16.65
N THR A 139 0.50 23.96 15.38
CA THR A 139 1.90 23.75 14.99
C THR A 139 2.79 24.88 15.50
N LYS A 140 3.68 24.55 16.45
CA LYS A 140 4.69 25.45 17.00
C LYS A 140 5.99 25.36 16.20
#